data_AF-A0A6M1NDF5-F1
#
_entry.id   AF-A0A6M1NDF5-F1
#
_cell.length_a   1.000
_cell.length_b   1.000
_cell.length_c   1.000
_cell.angle_alpha   90.00
_cell.angle_beta   90.00
_cell.angle_gamma   90.00
#
_symmetry.space_group_name_H-M   'P 1'
#
loop_
_entity.id
_entity.type
_entity.pdbx_description
1 polymer ?
#
loop_
_entity_poly.entity_id
_entity_poly.type
_entity_poly.pdbx_seq_one_letter_code
_entity_poly.pdbx_strand_id
1 'polypeptide(L)'
;NRSKTYGEALTLGSTEFTASGLVNSDMVTSVTLTSAGAAATAVVNTYEITASAAQGPKLANYTISYAKGTLTVNPKALTITANNRSKTYGEALTLGSTEFTASGLVNNDAVTSVTLTSAGASASADVDTYEITASAAQGPKVGNYDISYVNGTL
;
A
#
# COMPACT_ATOMS: atom_id res chain seq x y z
N ASN A 1 13.27 -10.14 -10.28
CA ASN A 1 12.01 -9.46 -9.91
C ASN A 1 11.89 -9.40 -8.39
N ARG A 2 11.22 -8.39 -7.86
CA ARG A 2 11.04 -8.16 -6.42
C ARG A 2 9.65 -7.62 -6.14
N SER A 3 9.26 -7.63 -4.87
CA SER A 3 8.04 -7.00 -4.40
C SER A 3 8.28 -6.33 -3.05
N LYS A 4 7.43 -5.36 -2.71
CA LYS A 4 7.35 -4.76 -1.38
C LYS A 4 5.93 -4.29 -1.09
N THR A 5 5.66 -3.91 0.16
CA THR A 5 4.39 -3.27 0.54
C THR A 5 4.53 -1.75 0.50
N TYR A 6 3.47 -1.04 0.13
CA TYR A 6 3.41 0.42 0.23
C TYR A 6 3.76 0.90 1.64
N GLY A 7 4.55 1.97 1.76
CA GLY A 7 5.06 2.47 3.04
C GLY A 7 6.39 1.85 3.50
N GLU A 8 6.86 0.78 2.87
CA GLU A 8 8.16 0.17 3.18
C GLU A 8 9.22 0.62 2.19
N ALA A 9 10.41 0.96 2.68
CA ALA A 9 11.57 1.12 1.80
C ALA A 9 12.14 -0.27 1.45
N LEU A 10 12.59 -0.44 0.22
CA LEU A 10 13.31 -1.62 -0.23
C LEU A 10 14.73 -1.24 -0.63
N THR A 11 15.74 -1.84 0.01
CA THR A 11 17.12 -1.75 -0.47
C THR A 11 17.37 -2.85 -1.49
N LEU A 12 17.68 -2.46 -2.71
CA LEU A 12 18.16 -3.40 -3.73
C LEU A 12 19.64 -3.66 -3.48
N GLY A 13 19.99 -4.93 -3.23
CA GLY A 13 21.38 -5.34 -3.07
C GLY A 13 22.14 -5.30 -4.40
N SER A 14 23.41 -5.72 -4.37
CA SER A 14 24.26 -5.75 -5.57
C SER A 14 24.54 -7.16 -6.11
N THR A 15 23.99 -8.19 -5.45
CA THR A 15 24.21 -9.61 -5.75
C THR A 15 22.94 -10.34 -6.21
N GLU A 16 21.79 -9.67 -6.21
CA GLU A 16 20.50 -10.24 -6.66
C GLU A 16 20.36 -10.19 -8.20
N PHE A 17 21.31 -10.81 -8.91
CA PHE A 17 21.32 -10.88 -10.38
C PHE A 17 21.70 -12.27 -10.89
N THR A 18 21.49 -12.51 -12.18
CA THR A 18 22.04 -13.67 -12.89
C THR A 18 22.87 -13.18 -14.07
N ALA A 19 23.94 -13.89 -14.40
CA ALA A 19 24.79 -13.62 -15.55
C ALA A 19 24.92 -14.87 -16.39
N SER A 20 25.00 -14.70 -17.71
CA SER A 20 25.15 -15.79 -18.68
C SER A 20 26.13 -15.38 -19.77
N GLY A 21 26.68 -16.37 -20.50
CA GLY A 21 27.68 -16.12 -21.56
C GLY A 21 29.12 -15.91 -21.06
N LEU A 22 29.38 -16.10 -19.76
CA LEU A 22 30.73 -16.07 -19.19
C LEU A 22 31.45 -17.40 -19.47
N VAL A 23 32.74 -17.33 -19.75
CA VAL A 23 33.60 -18.50 -20.05
C VAL A 23 34.84 -18.50 -19.17
N ASN A 24 35.60 -19.60 -19.16
CA ASN A 24 36.89 -19.71 -18.46
C ASN A 24 36.85 -19.33 -16.97
N SER A 25 35.72 -19.61 -16.30
CA SER A 25 35.46 -19.27 -14.89
C SER A 25 35.48 -17.76 -14.58
N ASP A 26 35.31 -16.91 -15.60
CA ASP A 26 35.09 -15.48 -15.40
C ASP A 26 33.74 -15.25 -14.71
N MET A 27 33.64 -14.16 -13.95
CA MET A 27 32.48 -13.91 -13.09
C MET A 27 32.11 -12.43 -13.04
N VAL A 28 30.83 -12.15 -12.91
CA VAL A 28 30.32 -10.87 -12.41
C VAL A 28 30.16 -11.02 -10.90
N THR A 29 30.78 -10.14 -10.11
CA THR A 29 30.75 -10.19 -8.64
C THR A 29 29.69 -9.25 -8.05
N SER A 30 29.35 -8.18 -8.77
CA SER A 30 28.28 -7.26 -8.35
C SER A 30 27.69 -6.51 -9.53
N VAL A 31 26.46 -6.05 -9.36
CA VAL A 31 25.72 -5.19 -10.30
C VAL A 31 25.03 -4.09 -9.50
N THR A 32 24.99 -2.88 -10.03
CA THR A 32 24.19 -1.81 -9.44
C THR A 32 22.72 -1.99 -9.86
N LEU A 33 21.82 -2.13 -8.90
CA LEU A 33 20.38 -2.28 -9.13
C LEU A 33 19.64 -1.06 -8.57
N THR A 34 18.84 -0.40 -9.41
CA THR A 34 18.06 0.79 -9.00
C THR A 34 16.61 0.68 -9.44
N SER A 35 15.69 1.25 -8.66
CA SER A 35 14.28 1.35 -9.01
C SER A 35 13.64 2.52 -8.29
N ALA A 36 12.82 3.31 -8.99
CA ALA A 36 11.99 4.33 -8.34
C ALA A 36 10.96 3.72 -7.37
N GLY A 37 10.60 2.45 -7.57
CA GLY A 37 9.72 1.71 -6.67
C GLY A 37 10.35 1.39 -5.31
N ALA A 38 11.66 1.59 -5.13
CA ALA A 38 12.35 1.27 -3.88
C ALA A 38 11.94 2.18 -2.71
N ALA A 39 11.63 3.46 -2.97
CA ALA A 39 11.31 4.45 -1.93
C ALA A 39 9.99 4.14 -1.20
N ALA A 40 9.92 4.32 0.12
CA ALA A 40 8.72 4.07 0.93
C ALA A 40 7.45 4.81 0.46
N THR A 41 7.64 5.92 -0.26
CA THR A 41 6.58 6.78 -0.83
C THR A 41 6.17 6.40 -2.25
N ALA A 42 6.83 5.43 -2.89
CA ALA A 42 6.43 4.93 -4.20
C ALA A 42 5.02 4.32 -4.10
N VAL A 43 4.10 4.80 -4.94
CA VAL A 43 2.69 4.38 -4.95
C VAL A 43 2.53 2.94 -5.45
N VAL A 44 1.36 2.35 -5.21
CA VAL A 44 1.03 1.00 -5.71
C VAL A 44 1.10 0.99 -7.23
N ASN A 45 2.09 0.28 -7.76
CA ASN A 45 2.32 0.07 -9.20
C ASN A 45 3.43 -0.96 -9.42
N THR A 46 3.70 -1.28 -10.69
CA THR A 46 4.93 -1.94 -11.10
C THR A 46 5.96 -0.91 -11.55
N TYR A 47 7.20 -1.12 -11.14
CA TYR A 47 8.36 -0.31 -11.46
C TYR A 47 9.44 -1.16 -12.11
N GLU A 48 10.25 -0.56 -12.97
CA GLU A 48 11.43 -1.23 -13.51
C GLU A 48 12.55 -1.28 -12.47
N ILE A 49 13.28 -2.39 -12.44
CA ILE A 49 14.60 -2.49 -11.82
C ILE A 49 15.63 -2.37 -12.95
N THR A 50 16.40 -1.29 -12.94
CA THR A 50 17.48 -1.06 -13.89
C THR A 50 18.79 -1.60 -13.33
N ALA A 51 19.41 -2.50 -14.08
CA ALA A 51 20.74 -3.00 -13.80
C ALA A 51 21.79 -2.19 -14.57
N SER A 52 22.91 -1.89 -13.92
CA SER A 52 24.04 -1.18 -14.52
C SER A 52 25.34 -1.48 -13.78
N ALA A 53 26.46 -0.99 -14.31
CA ALA A 53 27.77 -1.03 -13.66
C ALA A 53 28.12 -2.41 -13.08
N ALA A 54 28.06 -3.45 -13.92
CA ALA A 54 28.53 -4.78 -13.57
C ALA A 54 30.04 -4.76 -13.30
N GLN A 55 30.43 -5.32 -12.16
CA GLN A 55 31.82 -5.43 -11.71
C GLN A 55 32.23 -6.89 -11.64
N GLY A 56 33.50 -7.17 -11.90
CA GLY A 56 34.05 -8.52 -11.84
C GLY A 56 35.39 -8.61 -12.58
N PRO A 57 36.18 -9.64 -12.31
CA PRO A 57 37.43 -9.86 -13.03
C PRO A 57 37.17 -10.08 -14.53
N LYS A 58 38.05 -9.53 -15.37
CA LYS A 58 38.08 -9.73 -16.84
C LYS A 58 36.82 -9.31 -17.60
N LEU A 59 35.90 -8.55 -16.99
CA LEU A 59 34.71 -8.04 -17.68
C LEU A 59 35.02 -7.10 -18.85
N ALA A 60 36.21 -6.52 -18.91
CA ALA A 60 36.69 -5.74 -20.05
C ALA A 60 36.74 -6.54 -21.37
N ASN A 61 36.75 -7.88 -21.31
CA ASN A 61 36.72 -8.76 -22.49
C ASN A 61 35.30 -8.98 -23.04
N TYR A 62 34.27 -8.42 -22.40
CA TYR A 62 32.88 -8.68 -22.72
C TYR A 62 32.15 -7.38 -23.07
N THR A 63 31.23 -7.46 -24.03
CA THR A 63 30.17 -6.45 -24.17
C THR A 63 29.02 -6.84 -23.25
N ILE A 64 28.68 -5.98 -22.30
CA ILE A 64 27.65 -6.25 -21.29
C ILE A 64 26.33 -5.65 -21.73
N SER A 65 25.30 -6.48 -21.79
CA SER A 65 23.91 -6.05 -21.94
C SER A 65 23.13 -6.30 -20.65
N TYR A 66 22.25 -5.38 -20.30
CA TYR A 66 21.48 -5.43 -19.05
C TYR A 66 20.00 -5.66 -19.37
N ALA A 67 19.45 -6.74 -18.83
CA ALA A 67 18.01 -6.95 -18.82
C ALA A 67 17.39 -6.24 -17.61
N LYS A 68 16.24 -5.59 -17.82
CA LYS A 68 15.49 -4.98 -16.72
C LYS A 68 14.73 -6.05 -15.93
N GLY A 69 14.68 -5.87 -14.62
CA GLY A 69 13.76 -6.61 -13.75
C GLY A 69 12.50 -5.82 -13.46
N THR A 70 11.57 -6.42 -12.73
CA THR A 70 10.37 -5.73 -12.22
C THR A 70 10.36 -5.68 -10.70
N LEU A 71 9.88 -4.57 -10.15
CA LEU A 71 9.54 -4.37 -8.75
C LEU A 71 8.05 -4.04 -8.64
N THR A 72 7.27 -4.88 -7.96
CA THR A 72 5.86 -4.60 -7.67
C THR A 72 5.69 -4.01 -6.28
N VAL A 73 5.01 -2.87 -6.19
CA VAL A 73 4.58 -2.26 -4.92
C VAL A 73 3.13 -2.67 -4.68
N ASN A 74 2.91 -3.50 -3.67
CA ASN A 74 1.59 -4.00 -3.29
C ASN A 74 0.88 -3.00 -2.35
N PRO A 75 -0.46 -2.95 -2.36
CA PRO A 75 -1.21 -2.17 -1.39
C PRO A 75 -0.89 -2.55 0.05
N LYS A 76 -0.96 -1.57 0.96
CA LYS A 76 -0.86 -1.82 2.40
C LYS A 76 -2.25 -2.07 2.99
N ALA A 77 -2.37 -2.98 3.94
CA ALA A 77 -3.63 -3.17 4.66
C ALA A 77 -4.00 -1.90 5.46
N LEU A 78 -5.27 -1.49 5.35
CA LEU A 78 -5.87 -0.39 6.12
C LEU A 78 -7.22 -0.85 6.67
N THR A 79 -7.42 -0.69 7.97
CA THR A 79 -8.72 -0.96 8.61
C THR A 79 -9.37 0.35 9.01
N ILE A 80 -10.63 0.53 8.60
CA ILE A 80 -11.47 1.66 8.97
C ILE A 80 -12.62 1.16 9.84
N THR A 81 -12.77 1.72 11.03
CA THR A 81 -13.79 1.33 11.99
C THR A 81 -14.75 2.49 12.21
N ALA A 82 -16.04 2.31 11.95
CA ALA A 82 -17.05 3.28 12.34
C ALA A 82 -17.11 3.39 13.87
N ASN A 83 -17.18 4.62 14.38
CA ASN A 83 -17.32 4.84 15.81
C ASN A 83 -18.74 4.49 16.25
N ASN A 84 -18.86 3.89 17.45
CA ASN A 84 -20.16 3.68 18.06
C ASN A 84 -20.82 5.03 18.38
N ARG A 85 -22.14 5.09 18.25
CA ARG A 85 -22.97 6.25 18.52
C ARG A 85 -24.15 5.83 19.38
N SER A 86 -24.93 6.82 19.79
CA SER A 86 -26.24 6.62 20.41
C SER A 86 -27.15 7.77 20.03
N LYS A 87 -28.45 7.58 20.19
CA LYS A 87 -29.46 8.62 20.04
C LYS A 87 -30.64 8.40 20.99
N THR A 88 -31.45 9.42 21.21
CA THR A 88 -32.73 9.29 21.92
C THR A 88 -33.84 8.88 20.95
N TYR A 89 -34.79 8.07 21.40
CA TYR A 89 -35.98 7.76 20.62
C TYR A 89 -36.75 9.05 20.26
N GLY A 90 -37.23 9.15 19.02
CA GLY A 90 -37.87 10.34 18.48
C GLY A 90 -36.90 11.38 17.90
N GLU A 91 -35.58 11.23 18.11
CA GLU A 91 -34.56 12.09 17.52
C GLU A 91 -33.90 11.42 16.32
N ALA A 92 -33.64 12.20 15.26
CA ALA A 92 -32.81 11.76 14.14
C ALA A 92 -31.33 11.99 14.48
N LEU A 93 -30.46 11.07 14.05
CA LEU A 93 -29.02 11.21 14.18
C LEU A 93 -28.37 11.42 12.81
N THR A 94 -27.63 12.51 12.66
CA THR A 94 -26.73 12.72 11.53
C THR A 94 -25.37 12.11 11.84
N LEU A 95 -25.02 11.01 11.16
CA LEU A 95 -23.74 10.31 11.37
C LEU A 95 -22.51 11.09 10.85
N GLY A 96 -22.71 12.01 9.91
CA GLY A 96 -21.61 12.73 9.26
C GLY A 96 -20.71 11.79 8.46
N SER A 97 -19.43 12.17 8.30
CA SER A 97 -18.45 11.38 7.54
C SER A 97 -17.09 11.24 8.23
N THR A 98 -16.99 11.71 9.49
CA THR A 98 -15.75 11.78 10.28
C THR A 98 -15.79 10.93 11.54
N GLU A 99 -16.92 10.28 11.84
CA GLU A 99 -17.11 9.43 13.02
C GLU A 99 -16.53 8.03 12.77
N PHE A 100 -15.22 7.96 12.58
CA PHE A 100 -14.48 6.71 12.35
C PHE A 100 -13.05 6.79 12.91
N THR A 101 -12.40 5.63 12.98
CA THR A 101 -10.94 5.51 13.19
C THR A 101 -10.30 4.75 12.04
N ALA A 102 -9.01 5.00 11.78
CA ALA A 102 -8.25 4.36 10.72
C ALA A 102 -6.92 3.82 11.27
N SER A 103 -6.59 2.57 10.95
CA SER A 103 -5.38 1.89 11.41
C SER A 103 -4.61 1.27 10.24
N GLY A 104 -3.31 1.56 10.14
CA GLY A 104 -2.44 1.08 9.05
C GLY A 104 -1.91 2.18 8.12
N LEU A 105 -2.34 3.43 8.31
CA LEU A 105 -1.82 4.60 7.59
C LEU A 105 -0.31 4.75 7.80
N VAL A 106 0.38 5.27 6.77
CA VAL A 106 1.83 5.50 6.72
C VAL A 106 2.09 6.79 5.97
N ASN A 107 3.33 7.29 5.97
CA ASN A 107 3.75 8.44 5.16
C ASN A 107 2.93 9.73 5.39
N ASN A 108 2.28 9.87 6.56
CA ASN A 108 1.32 10.93 6.87
C ASN A 108 0.09 10.96 5.93
N ASP A 109 -0.24 9.82 5.30
CA ASP A 109 -1.47 9.65 4.56
C ASP A 109 -2.68 9.77 5.49
N ALA A 110 -3.82 10.16 4.92
CA ALA A 110 -5.04 10.42 5.67
C ALA A 110 -6.28 9.95 4.92
N VAL A 111 -7.22 9.38 5.67
CA VAL A 111 -8.62 9.24 5.24
C VAL A 111 -9.35 10.49 5.69
N THR A 112 -9.91 11.26 4.75
CA THR A 112 -10.58 12.53 5.04
C THR A 112 -12.08 12.39 5.28
N SER A 113 -12.69 11.34 4.73
CA SER A 113 -14.10 11.04 4.96
C SER A 113 -14.43 9.57 4.70
N VAL A 114 -15.48 9.09 5.34
CA VAL A 114 -16.06 7.75 5.18
C VAL A 114 -17.56 7.89 5.07
N THR A 115 -18.20 7.09 4.22
CA THR A 115 -19.66 7.00 4.18
C THR A 115 -20.13 6.15 5.34
N LEU A 116 -20.93 6.74 6.23
CA LEU A 116 -21.50 6.10 7.41
C LEU A 116 -23.02 6.04 7.28
N THR A 117 -23.59 4.85 7.42
CA THR A 117 -25.04 4.63 7.29
C THR A 117 -25.55 3.74 8.41
N SER A 118 -26.77 4.00 8.88
CA SER A 118 -27.45 3.16 9.86
C SER A 118 -28.96 3.30 9.72
N ALA A 119 -29.70 2.19 9.81
CA ALA A 119 -31.16 2.22 9.84
C ALA A 119 -31.69 2.88 11.13
N GLY A 120 -30.90 2.83 12.22
CA GLY A 120 -31.23 3.45 13.50
C GLY A 120 -31.19 4.98 13.47
N ALA A 121 -30.63 5.59 12.43
CA ALA A 121 -30.47 7.04 12.35
C ALA A 121 -31.79 7.80 12.21
N SER A 122 -32.85 7.18 11.67
CA SER A 122 -34.18 7.80 11.53
C SER A 122 -34.81 8.09 12.89
N ALA A 123 -35.49 9.24 13.05
CA ALA A 123 -36.25 9.57 14.26
C ALA A 123 -37.30 8.51 14.64
N SER A 124 -37.84 7.80 13.65
CA SER A 124 -38.85 6.75 13.81
C SER A 124 -38.30 5.36 14.10
N ALA A 125 -36.97 5.19 14.18
CA ALA A 125 -36.38 3.89 14.48
C ALA A 125 -36.76 3.47 15.92
N ASP A 126 -37.22 2.23 16.07
CA ASP A 126 -37.55 1.63 17.36
C ASP A 126 -36.32 1.52 18.24
N VAL A 127 -36.52 1.40 19.56
CA VAL A 127 -35.42 1.21 20.52
C VAL A 127 -34.82 -0.18 20.35
N ASP A 128 -33.67 -0.23 19.69
CA ASP A 128 -32.86 -1.43 19.47
C ASP A 128 -31.40 -1.03 19.19
N THR A 129 -30.51 -2.00 19.02
CA THR A 129 -29.15 -1.80 18.52
C THR A 129 -29.14 -1.88 17.00
N TYR A 130 -28.57 -0.86 16.36
CA TYR A 130 -28.41 -0.83 14.91
C TYR A 130 -26.94 -0.83 14.54
N GLU A 131 -26.63 -1.37 13.37
CA GLU A 131 -25.28 -1.29 12.83
C GLU A 131 -25.00 0.09 12.22
N ILE A 132 -23.79 0.60 12.39
CA ILE A 132 -23.25 1.73 11.63
C ILE A 132 -22.27 1.17 10.60
N THR A 133 -22.71 1.06 9.37
CA THR A 133 -21.90 0.52 8.27
C THR A 133 -20.98 1.59 7.72
N ALA A 134 -19.67 1.32 7.74
CA ALA A 134 -18.65 2.14 7.10
C ALA A 134 -18.38 1.66 5.66
N SER A 135 -18.24 2.61 4.74
CA SER A 135 -17.89 2.33 3.35
C SER A 135 -17.29 3.54 2.65
N ALA A 136 -16.81 3.35 1.41
CA ALA A 136 -16.38 4.43 0.51
C ALA A 136 -15.48 5.48 1.18
N ALA A 137 -14.37 5.01 1.77
CA ALA A 137 -13.34 5.88 2.32
C ALA A 137 -12.69 6.73 1.23
N GLN A 138 -12.56 8.02 1.51
CA GLN A 138 -11.98 9.01 0.62
C GLN A 138 -10.78 9.68 1.29
N GLY A 139 -9.85 10.14 0.48
CA GLY A 139 -8.69 10.89 0.94
C GLY A 139 -7.55 10.83 -0.07
N PRO A 140 -6.50 11.63 0.12
CA PRO A 140 -5.29 11.47 -0.64
C PRO A 140 -4.71 10.06 -0.41
N LYS A 141 -4.22 9.43 -1.49
CA LYS A 141 -3.47 8.17 -1.43
C LYS A 141 -4.22 6.95 -0.88
N VAL A 142 -5.52 7.02 -0.60
CA VAL A 142 -6.34 5.87 -0.18
C VAL A 142 -6.28 4.69 -1.16
N GLY A 143 -6.05 4.97 -2.46
CA GLY A 143 -5.85 3.93 -3.49
C GLY A 143 -4.57 3.10 -3.34
N ASN A 144 -3.66 3.46 -2.42
CA ASN A 144 -2.49 2.65 -2.10
C ASN A 144 -2.76 1.60 -1.00
N TYR A 145 -4.00 1.51 -0.55
CA TYR A 145 -4.39 0.62 0.54
C TYR A 145 -5.42 -0.40 0.07
N ASP A 146 -5.32 -1.59 0.65
CA ASP A 146 -6.39 -2.58 0.66
C ASP A 146 -7.24 -2.34 1.91
N ILE A 147 -8.47 -1.86 1.71
CA ILE A 147 -9.30 -1.29 2.78
C ILE A 147 -10.31 -2.32 3.27
N SER A 148 -10.25 -2.64 4.57
CA SER A 148 -11.29 -3.36 5.28
C SER A 148 -12.10 -2.42 6.18
N TYR A 149 -13.40 -2.69 6.29
CA TYR A 149 -14.31 -1.91 7.12
C TYR A 149 -14.79 -2.75 8.31
N VAL A 150 -14.83 -2.11 9.48
CA VAL A 150 -15.45 -2.65 10.70
C VAL A 150 -16.61 -1.74 11.06
N ASN A 151 -17.77 -2.34 11.24
CA ASN A 151 -18.98 -1.60 11.55
C ASN A 151 -19.03 -1.23 13.03
N GLY A 152 -19.65 -0.09 13.31
CA GLY A 152 -19.96 0.37 14.66
C GLY A 152 -21.38 -0.02 15.06
N THR A 153 -21.79 0.42 16.25
CA THR A 153 -23.16 0.26 16.76
C THR A 153 -23.80 1.61 17.07
N LEU A 154 -25.09 1.75 16.78
CA LEU A 154 -25.95 2.88 17.14
C LEU A 154 -27.03 2.45 18.14
#